data_AF-A0A7Y7NHG2-F1
#
_entry.id   AF-A0A7Y7NHG2-F1
#
_cell.length_a   1.000
_cell.length_b   1.000
_cell.length_c   1.000
_cell.angle_alpha   90.00
_cell.angle_beta   90.00
_cell.angle_gamma   90.00
#
_symmetry.space_group_name_H-M   'P 1'
#
loop_
_entity.id
_entity.type
_entity.pdbx_description
1 polymer ?
#
loop_
_entity_poly.entity_id
_entity_poly.type
_entity_poly.pdbx_seq_one_letter_code
_entity_poly.pdbx_strand_id
1 'polypeptide(L)'
;MLNLPNLQIDNLYKFKFYTGISILLFAAYLYSNQINSSISKSIETRIEIKKSELQVKYIDKKISEIKFEIDNYNKEFKKIKFGKIDTLFDFEKFSLKILNDKNYREYLQFLINNRFKLLPVQIKYDNINNLILEYDKILNEFEKNSINIEILIIKSKYEYFKLIVMAIITFLIFLFGIKFTNKSYNEWYEFVQKPLDEKLKLELEKLKSEKNEIN
;
A
#
# COMPACT_ATOMS: atom_id res chain seq x y z
N MET A 1 20.70 19.55 64.42
CA MET A 1 21.76 19.63 63.40
C MET A 1 21.11 19.34 62.06
N LEU A 2 21.10 20.30 61.12
CA LEU A 2 20.71 20.04 59.74
C LEU A 2 21.78 19.13 59.11
N ASN A 3 21.42 17.86 58.86
CA ASN A 3 22.29 16.97 58.10
C ASN A 3 22.39 17.53 56.68
N LEU A 4 23.60 17.89 56.27
CA LEU A 4 23.87 18.33 54.90
C LEU A 4 23.46 17.22 53.93
N PRO A 5 22.81 17.56 52.79
CA PRO A 5 22.68 16.60 51.71
C PRO A 5 24.08 16.16 51.27
N ASN A 6 24.34 14.86 51.38
CA ASN A 6 25.59 14.27 50.91
C ASN A 6 25.69 14.46 49.39
N LEU A 7 26.89 14.70 48.86
CA LEU A 7 27.18 14.82 47.43
C LEU A 7 26.56 13.67 46.60
N GLN A 8 26.51 12.47 47.18
CA GLN A 8 25.87 11.31 46.55
C GLN A 8 24.36 11.51 46.32
N ILE A 9 23.65 12.16 47.24
CA ILE A 9 22.21 12.42 47.18
C ILE A 9 21.91 13.49 46.12
N ASP A 10 22.72 14.55 46.05
CA ASP A 10 22.61 15.59 45.02
C ASP A 10 22.79 14.99 43.61
N ASN A 11 23.86 14.22 43.41
CA ASN A 11 24.13 13.56 42.13
C ASN A 11 23.02 12.58 41.73
N LEU A 12 22.42 11.86 42.70
CA LEU A 12 21.33 10.93 42.43
C LEU A 12 20.11 11.65 41.84
N TYR A 13 19.66 12.75 42.45
CA TYR A 13 18.47 13.45 41.94
C TYR A 13 18.73 14.18 40.62
N LYS A 14 19.92 14.76 40.45
CA LYS A 14 20.34 15.31 39.14
C LYS A 14 20.36 14.24 38.06
N PHE A 15 20.91 13.06 38.34
CA PHE A 15 20.91 11.94 37.40
C PHE A 15 19.49 11.51 37.02
N LYS A 16 18.58 11.37 38.00
CA LYS A 16 17.16 11.06 37.74
C LYS A 16 16.51 12.14 36.85
N PHE A 17 16.75 13.41 37.14
CA PHE A 17 16.26 14.53 36.33
C PHE A 17 16.74 14.44 34.88
N TYR A 18 18.05 14.25 34.66
CA TYR A 18 18.61 14.10 33.32
C TYR A 18 18.10 12.85 32.60
N THR A 19 17.89 11.75 33.32
CA THR A 19 17.27 10.53 32.77
C THR A 19 15.86 10.82 32.27
N GLY A 20 15.07 11.61 33.02
CA GLY A 20 13.75 12.07 32.58
C GLY A 20 13.81 12.89 31.30
N ILE A 21 14.76 13.83 31.20
CA ILE A 21 15.00 14.60 29.97
C ILE A 21 15.40 13.69 28.81
N SER A 22 16.28 12.71 29.03
CA SER A 22 16.67 11.75 28.00
C SER A 22 15.46 10.95 27.49
N ILE A 23 14.54 10.56 28.36
CA ILE A 23 13.28 9.90 27.96
C ILE A 23 12.45 10.82 27.06
N LEU A 24 12.34 12.11 27.39
CA LEU A 24 11.61 13.09 26.58
C LEU A 24 12.21 13.25 25.19
N LEU A 25 13.53 13.42 25.11
CA LEU A 25 14.25 13.53 23.84
C LEU A 25 14.11 12.25 23.01
N PHE A 26 14.19 11.10 23.66
CA PHE A 26 14.01 9.81 23.01
C PHE A 26 12.59 9.64 22.45
N ALA A 27 11.56 10.03 23.20
CA ALA A 27 10.18 10.01 22.73
C ALA A 27 9.98 10.92 21.50
N ALA A 28 10.51 12.14 21.55
CA ALA A 28 10.45 13.07 20.41
C ALA A 28 11.17 12.52 19.16
N TYR A 29 12.36 11.94 19.35
CA TYR A 29 13.11 11.28 18.29
C TYR A 29 12.35 10.10 17.68
N LEU A 30 11.81 9.21 18.52
CA LEU A 30 11.00 8.08 18.07
C LEU A 30 9.79 8.54 17.25
N TYR A 31 9.07 9.56 17.72
CA TYR A 31 7.91 10.11 17.02
C TYR A 31 8.29 10.67 15.64
N SER A 32 9.37 11.44 15.57
CA SER A 32 9.86 12.00 14.30
C SER A 32 10.23 10.91 13.29
N ASN A 33 10.95 9.88 13.72
CA ASN A 33 11.30 8.75 12.87
C ASN A 33 10.08 7.98 12.36
N GLN A 34 9.08 7.77 13.23
CA GLN A 34 7.84 7.09 12.85
C GLN A 34 7.07 7.88 11.79
N ILE A 35 6.93 9.20 11.97
CA ILE A 35 6.28 10.07 10.97
C ILE A 35 6.99 9.96 9.63
N ASN A 36 8.31 10.13 9.61
CA ASN A 36 9.08 10.14 8.37
C ASN A 36 8.95 8.80 7.63
N SER A 37 9.10 7.67 8.34
CA SER A 37 8.93 6.34 7.76
C SER A 37 7.53 6.14 7.17
N SER A 38 6.50 6.60 7.87
CA SER A 38 5.12 6.45 7.44
C SER A 38 4.72 7.37 6.29
N ILE A 39 5.27 8.58 6.23
CA ILE A 39 5.10 9.47 5.06
C ILE A 39 5.67 8.78 3.82
N SER A 40 6.89 8.25 3.89
CA SER A 40 7.52 7.54 2.78
C SER A 40 6.66 6.36 2.30
N LYS A 41 6.23 5.49 3.22
CA LYS A 41 5.36 4.34 2.88
C LYS A 41 4.02 4.75 2.29
N SER A 42 3.43 5.83 2.79
CA SER A 42 2.15 6.35 2.28
C SER A 42 2.29 6.86 0.85
N ILE A 43 3.39 7.56 0.55
CA ILE A 43 3.71 8.02 -0.80
C ILE A 43 3.91 6.83 -1.74
N GLU A 44 4.71 5.84 -1.35
CA GLU A 44 4.94 4.60 -2.12
C GLU A 44 3.62 3.87 -2.43
N THR A 45 2.81 3.62 -1.39
CA THR A 45 1.53 2.93 -1.55
C THR A 45 0.58 3.71 -2.47
N ARG A 46 0.57 5.04 -2.38
CA ARG A 46 -0.25 5.90 -3.25
C ARG A 46 0.21 5.87 -4.71
N ILE A 47 1.52 5.79 -4.93
CA ILE A 47 2.09 5.64 -6.28
C ILE A 47 1.69 4.27 -6.86
N GLU A 48 1.79 3.20 -6.08
CA GLU A 48 1.39 1.84 -6.50
C GLU A 48 -0.11 1.77 -6.84
N ILE A 49 -0.97 2.37 -6.02
CA ILE A 49 -2.42 2.48 -6.31
C ILE A 49 -2.64 3.21 -7.63
N LYS A 50 -2.04 4.40 -7.83
CA LYS A 50 -2.19 5.17 -9.08
C LYS A 50 -1.69 4.40 -10.30
N LYS A 51 -0.57 3.68 -10.17
CA LYS A 51 -0.04 2.86 -11.26
C LYS A 51 -1.03 1.76 -11.64
N SER A 52 -1.62 1.10 -10.64
CA SER A 52 -2.61 0.05 -10.84
C SER A 52 -3.92 0.60 -11.43
N GLU A 53 -4.40 1.76 -10.97
CA GLU A 53 -5.57 2.46 -11.54
C GLU A 53 -5.37 2.82 -13.02
N LEU A 54 -4.17 3.25 -13.40
CA LEU A 54 -3.85 3.53 -14.80
C LEU A 54 -3.85 2.26 -15.65
N GLN A 55 -3.35 1.14 -15.11
CA GLN A 55 -3.41 -0.16 -15.80
C GLN A 55 -4.85 -0.63 -16.01
N VAL A 56 -5.69 -0.52 -14.98
CA VAL A 56 -7.14 -0.79 -15.03
C VAL A 56 -7.79 0.04 -16.14
N LYS A 57 -7.57 1.36 -16.16
CA LYS A 57 -8.13 2.24 -17.21
C LYS A 57 -7.66 1.88 -18.63
N TYR A 58 -6.39 1.50 -18.76
CA TYR A 58 -5.84 1.07 -20.05
C TYR A 58 -6.49 -0.24 -20.52
N ILE A 59 -6.67 -1.19 -19.60
CA ILE A 59 -7.34 -2.47 -19.85
C ILE A 59 -8.81 -2.24 -20.22
N ASP A 60 -9.53 -1.39 -19.50
CA ASP A 60 -10.93 -1.04 -19.81
C ASP A 60 -11.08 -0.49 -21.23
N LYS A 61 -10.13 0.34 -21.65
CA LYS A 61 -10.09 0.86 -23.02
C LYS A 61 -9.89 -0.26 -24.04
N LYS A 62 -8.93 -1.17 -23.82
CA LYS A 62 -8.72 -2.34 -24.69
C LYS A 62 -9.94 -3.24 -24.77
N ILE A 63 -10.58 -3.52 -23.64
CA ILE A 63 -11.83 -4.28 -23.57
C ILE A 63 -12.91 -3.63 -24.45
N SER A 64 -13.01 -2.30 -24.40
CA SER A 64 -13.98 -1.54 -25.20
C SER A 64 -13.68 -1.64 -26.70
N GLU A 65 -12.41 -1.56 -27.09
CA GLU A 65 -11.94 -1.73 -28.47
C GLU A 65 -12.25 -3.14 -29.00
N ILE A 66 -11.91 -4.19 -28.24
CA ILE A 66 -12.20 -5.59 -28.63
C ILE A 66 -13.70 -5.84 -28.75
N LYS A 67 -14.51 -5.34 -27.80
CA LYS A 67 -15.98 -5.47 -27.88
C LYS A 67 -16.54 -4.82 -29.14
N PHE A 68 -16.04 -3.64 -29.50
CA PHE A 68 -16.43 -2.96 -30.73
C PHE A 68 -16.06 -3.75 -31.99
N GLU A 69 -14.86 -4.36 -32.03
CA GLU A 69 -14.46 -5.23 -33.13
C GLU A 69 -15.35 -6.46 -33.25
N ILE A 70 -15.62 -7.16 -32.13
CA ILE A 70 -16.52 -8.31 -32.09
C ILE A 70 -17.92 -7.92 -32.61
N ASP A 71 -18.46 -6.78 -32.19
CA ASP A 71 -19.76 -6.29 -32.66
C ASP A 71 -19.77 -5.96 -34.15
N ASN A 72 -18.69 -5.39 -34.68
CA ASN A 72 -18.55 -5.15 -36.11
C ASN A 72 -18.50 -6.45 -36.90
N TYR A 73 -17.70 -7.42 -36.46
CA TYR A 73 -17.68 -8.75 -37.08
C TYR A 73 -19.07 -9.40 -37.03
N ASN A 74 -19.76 -9.36 -35.89
CA ASN A 74 -21.12 -9.89 -35.76
C ASN A 74 -22.12 -9.23 -36.71
N LYS A 75 -22.02 -7.91 -36.92
CA LYS A 75 -22.85 -7.19 -37.92
C LYS A 75 -22.53 -7.63 -39.34
N GLU A 76 -21.25 -7.81 -39.68
CA GLU A 76 -20.85 -8.35 -40.98
C GLU A 76 -21.39 -9.77 -41.19
N PHE A 77 -21.29 -10.63 -40.16
CA PHE A 77 -21.84 -11.98 -40.18
C PHE A 77 -23.36 -11.99 -40.42
N LYS A 78 -24.12 -11.08 -39.80
CA LYS A 78 -25.57 -10.94 -40.04
C LYS A 78 -25.92 -10.50 -41.47
N LYS A 79 -25.03 -9.75 -42.14
CA LYS A 79 -25.21 -9.34 -43.55
C LYS A 79 -24.96 -10.48 -44.53
N ILE A 80 -24.18 -11.48 -44.12
CA ILE A 80 -24.03 -12.71 -44.88
C ILE A 80 -25.39 -13.42 -44.80
N LYS A 81 -26.23 -13.19 -45.81
CA LYS A 81 -27.36 -14.08 -46.07
C LYS A 81 -26.76 -15.44 -46.38
N PHE A 82 -26.79 -16.34 -45.41
CA PHE A 82 -26.78 -17.76 -45.69
C PHE A 82 -28.07 -18.03 -46.47
N GLY A 83 -28.06 -17.70 -47.78
CA GLY A 83 -29.07 -18.22 -48.68
C GLY A 83 -29.02 -19.71 -48.47
N LYS A 84 -30.17 -20.35 -48.17
CA LYS A 84 -30.31 -21.76 -47.83
C LYS A 84 -29.15 -22.54 -48.43
N ILE A 85 -28.09 -22.71 -47.64
CA ILE A 85 -27.14 -23.77 -47.92
C ILE A 85 -27.98 -24.92 -47.41
N ASP A 86 -28.92 -25.35 -48.26
CA ASP A 86 -29.64 -26.59 -48.13
C ASP A 86 -28.57 -27.55 -47.69
N THR A 87 -28.62 -27.93 -46.41
CA THR A 87 -27.91 -29.04 -45.79
C THR A 87 -27.09 -29.79 -46.83
N LEU A 88 -25.88 -29.27 -47.14
CA LEU A 88 -25.13 -29.64 -48.35
C LEU A 88 -24.36 -30.94 -48.12
N PHE A 89 -24.99 -31.84 -47.38
CA PHE A 89 -24.51 -33.14 -46.95
C PHE A 89 -25.70 -34.08 -46.88
N ASP A 90 -26.36 -34.26 -48.02
CA ASP A 90 -27.10 -35.48 -48.29
C ASP A 90 -26.04 -36.59 -48.50
N PHE A 91 -25.51 -37.10 -47.38
CA PHE A 91 -24.30 -37.94 -47.31
C PHE A 91 -24.36 -39.16 -48.27
N GLU A 92 -25.56 -39.68 -48.53
CA GLU A 92 -25.79 -40.80 -49.46
C GLU A 92 -25.59 -40.43 -50.94
N LYS A 93 -26.04 -39.25 -51.39
CA LYS A 93 -25.74 -38.75 -52.75
C LYS A 93 -24.29 -38.31 -52.90
N PHE A 94 -23.69 -37.87 -51.80
CA PHE A 94 -22.32 -37.37 -51.75
C PHE A 94 -21.29 -38.49 -51.93
N SER A 95 -21.50 -39.65 -51.30
CA SER A 95 -20.58 -40.80 -51.36
C SER A 95 -20.49 -41.41 -52.77
N LEU A 96 -21.62 -41.53 -53.48
CA LEU A 96 -21.69 -42.12 -54.82
C LEU A 96 -21.02 -41.26 -55.91
N LYS A 97 -21.11 -39.92 -55.84
CA LYS A 97 -20.45 -39.02 -56.80
C LYS A 97 -18.92 -38.95 -56.60
N ILE A 98 -18.46 -39.00 -55.35
CA ILE A 98 -17.02 -39.00 -55.02
C ILE A 98 -16.33 -40.27 -55.55
N LEU A 99 -17.02 -41.41 -55.51
CA LEU A 99 -16.45 -42.68 -55.97
C LEU A 99 -16.31 -42.75 -57.50
N ASN A 100 -17.22 -42.14 -58.26
CA ASN A 100 -17.29 -42.34 -59.72
C ASN A 100 -16.76 -41.20 -60.59
N ASP A 101 -16.67 -39.95 -60.09
CA ASP A 101 -16.27 -38.80 -60.93
C ASP A 101 -14.91 -38.23 -60.51
N LYS A 102 -13.90 -38.39 -61.38
CA LYS A 102 -12.53 -37.88 -61.16
C LYS A 102 -12.51 -36.36 -61.04
N ASN A 103 -13.28 -35.65 -61.86
CA ASN A 103 -13.31 -34.18 -61.85
C ASN A 103 -13.97 -33.67 -60.56
N TYR A 104 -14.97 -34.40 -60.06
CA TYR A 104 -15.63 -34.07 -58.79
C TYR A 104 -14.71 -34.30 -57.58
N ARG A 105 -13.88 -35.35 -57.60
CA ARG A 105 -12.82 -35.58 -56.59
C ARG A 105 -11.79 -34.45 -56.59
N GLU A 106 -11.28 -34.06 -57.76
CA GLU A 106 -10.33 -32.96 -57.88
C GLU A 106 -10.94 -31.63 -57.42
N TYR A 107 -12.22 -31.38 -57.71
CA TYR A 107 -12.95 -30.23 -57.20
C TYR A 107 -13.11 -30.22 -55.67
N LEU A 108 -13.43 -31.36 -55.06
CA LEU A 108 -13.52 -31.47 -53.60
C LEU A 108 -12.15 -31.33 -52.93
N GLN A 109 -11.11 -31.91 -53.53
CA GLN A 109 -9.75 -31.76 -53.05
C GLN A 109 -9.27 -30.33 -53.20
N PHE A 110 -9.68 -29.63 -54.26
CA PHE A 110 -9.52 -28.18 -54.42
C PHE A 110 -10.28 -27.40 -53.34
N LEU A 111 -11.54 -27.72 -53.04
CA LEU A 111 -12.31 -27.09 -51.97
C LEU A 111 -11.67 -27.31 -50.59
N ILE A 112 -11.18 -28.52 -50.31
CA ILE A 112 -10.49 -28.86 -49.04
C ILE A 112 -9.15 -28.12 -48.95
N ASN A 113 -8.33 -28.18 -50.00
CA ASN A 113 -7.03 -27.53 -50.06
C ASN A 113 -7.14 -25.99 -50.07
N ASN A 114 -8.23 -25.45 -50.61
CA ASN A 114 -8.50 -24.00 -50.64
C ASN A 114 -9.59 -23.58 -49.64
N ARG A 115 -9.96 -24.42 -48.67
CA ARG A 115 -11.08 -24.12 -47.74
C ARG A 115 -10.87 -22.80 -47.02
N PHE A 116 -9.61 -22.52 -46.66
CA PHE A 116 -9.21 -21.28 -46.00
C PHE A 116 -9.20 -20.07 -46.95
N LYS A 117 -9.01 -20.26 -48.27
CA LYS A 117 -9.14 -19.20 -49.29
C LYS A 117 -10.59 -18.96 -49.73
N LEU A 118 -11.45 -19.98 -49.67
CA LEU A 118 -12.83 -19.94 -50.21
C LEU A 118 -13.90 -19.65 -49.14
N LEU A 119 -13.60 -19.88 -47.85
CA LEU A 119 -14.48 -19.54 -46.74
C LEU A 119 -13.87 -18.40 -45.92
N PRO A 120 -13.97 -17.13 -46.39
CA PRO A 120 -13.58 -15.97 -45.59
C PRO A 120 -14.29 -15.93 -44.23
N VAL A 121 -15.41 -16.63 -44.09
CA VAL A 121 -16.13 -16.88 -42.83
C VAL A 121 -15.27 -17.65 -41.81
N GLN A 122 -14.50 -18.64 -42.23
CA GLN A 122 -13.66 -19.45 -41.32
C GLN A 122 -12.51 -18.61 -40.74
N ILE A 123 -11.83 -17.82 -41.58
CA ILE A 123 -10.78 -16.89 -41.14
C ILE A 123 -11.35 -15.88 -40.14
N LYS A 124 -12.54 -15.33 -40.42
CA LYS A 124 -13.21 -14.40 -39.49
C LYS A 124 -13.57 -15.08 -38.17
N TYR A 125 -14.01 -16.33 -38.19
CA TYR A 125 -14.32 -17.10 -36.98
C TYR A 125 -13.08 -17.35 -36.12
N ASP A 126 -11.96 -17.76 -36.74
CA ASP A 126 -10.69 -17.95 -36.04
C ASP A 126 -10.17 -16.63 -35.43
N ASN A 127 -10.33 -15.50 -36.14
CA ASN A 127 -10.00 -14.18 -35.60
C ASN A 127 -10.87 -13.79 -34.40
N ILE A 128 -12.18 -14.05 -34.44
CA ILE A 128 -13.08 -13.81 -33.30
C ILE A 128 -12.67 -14.67 -32.10
N ASN A 129 -12.37 -15.96 -32.31
CA ASN A 129 -11.92 -16.83 -31.22
C ASN A 129 -10.61 -16.35 -30.59
N ASN A 130 -9.67 -15.86 -31.40
CA ASN A 130 -8.44 -15.26 -30.88
C ASN A 130 -8.72 -13.99 -30.06
N LEU A 131 -9.64 -13.14 -30.51
CA LEU A 131 -10.07 -11.95 -29.76
C LEU A 131 -10.77 -12.31 -28.44
N ILE A 132 -11.56 -13.38 -28.41
CA ILE A 132 -12.19 -13.87 -27.17
C ILE A 132 -11.13 -14.39 -26.19
N LEU A 133 -10.15 -15.16 -26.67
CA LEU A 133 -9.04 -15.63 -25.83
C LEU A 133 -8.18 -14.48 -25.29
N GLU A 134 -7.95 -13.44 -26.11
CA GLU A 134 -7.26 -12.22 -25.67
C GLU A 134 -8.10 -11.46 -24.63
N TYR A 135 -9.41 -11.33 -24.87
CA TYR A 135 -10.35 -10.73 -23.92
C TYR A 135 -10.33 -11.42 -22.56
N ASP A 136 -10.40 -12.75 -22.53
CA ASP A 136 -10.38 -13.51 -21.27
C ASP A 136 -9.06 -13.33 -20.52
N LYS A 137 -7.92 -13.27 -21.22
CA LYS A 137 -6.63 -12.97 -20.59
C LYS A 137 -6.60 -11.58 -19.96
N ILE A 138 -7.10 -10.58 -20.70
CA ILE A 138 -7.17 -9.19 -20.26
C ILE A 138 -8.12 -9.06 -19.05
N LEU A 139 -9.26 -9.76 -19.06
CA LEU A 139 -10.21 -9.77 -17.95
C LEU A 139 -9.60 -10.36 -16.67
N ASN A 140 -8.89 -11.48 -16.79
CA ASN A 140 -8.17 -12.08 -15.66
C ASN A 140 -7.08 -11.14 -15.11
N GLU A 141 -6.39 -10.40 -15.97
CA GLU A 141 -5.41 -9.39 -15.55
C GLU A 141 -6.08 -8.21 -14.83
N PHE A 142 -7.23 -7.76 -15.33
CA PHE A 142 -8.05 -6.73 -14.69
C PHE A 142 -8.50 -7.13 -13.27
N GLU A 143 -9.02 -8.35 -13.12
CA GLU A 143 -9.45 -8.86 -11.81
C GLU A 143 -8.28 -8.93 -10.82
N LYS A 144 -7.13 -9.45 -11.26
CA LYS A 144 -5.91 -9.49 -10.44
C LYS A 144 -5.47 -8.08 -10.00
N ASN A 145 -5.47 -7.12 -10.91
CA ASN A 145 -5.09 -5.75 -10.59
C ASN A 145 -6.10 -5.07 -9.65
N SER A 146 -7.39 -5.36 -9.80
CA SER A 146 -8.44 -4.86 -8.91
C SER A 146 -8.29 -5.41 -7.49
N ILE A 147 -8.03 -6.72 -7.36
CA ILE A 147 -7.73 -7.36 -6.07
C ILE A 147 -6.45 -6.75 -5.46
N ASN A 148 -5.41 -6.52 -6.26
CA ASN A 148 -4.18 -5.90 -5.78
C ASN A 148 -4.43 -4.48 -5.22
N ILE A 149 -5.25 -3.67 -5.89
CA ILE A 149 -5.65 -2.35 -5.38
C ILE A 149 -6.34 -2.48 -4.02
N GLU A 150 -7.27 -3.43 -3.89
CA GLU A 150 -7.99 -3.65 -2.63
C GLU A 150 -7.04 -4.07 -1.49
N ILE A 151 -6.09 -4.96 -1.77
CA ILE A 151 -5.02 -5.35 -0.83
C ILE A 151 -4.18 -4.13 -0.42
N LEU A 152 -3.79 -3.27 -1.37
CA LEU A 152 -3.03 -2.06 -1.08
C LEU A 152 -3.81 -1.08 -0.20
N ILE A 153 -5.11 -0.94 -0.42
CA ILE A 153 -6.00 -0.12 0.41
C ILE A 153 -6.07 -0.68 1.83
N ILE A 154 -6.24 -1.99 1.99
CA ILE A 154 -6.26 -2.64 3.32
C ILE A 154 -4.92 -2.46 4.03
N LYS A 155 -3.80 -2.69 3.33
CA LYS A 155 -2.45 -2.47 3.86
C LYS A 155 -2.23 -1.02 4.30
N SER A 156 -2.73 -0.05 3.51
CA SER A 156 -2.69 1.37 3.86
C SER A 156 -3.47 1.66 5.15
N LYS A 157 -4.69 1.12 5.29
CA LYS A 157 -5.49 1.25 6.53
C LYS A 157 -4.78 0.65 7.74
N TYR A 158 -4.14 -0.50 7.57
CA TYR A 158 -3.37 -1.14 8.64
C TYR A 158 -2.16 -0.29 9.08
N GLU A 159 -1.36 0.22 8.14
CA GLU A 159 -0.23 1.11 8.47
C GLU A 159 -0.71 2.40 9.15
N TYR A 160 -1.87 2.93 8.76
CA TYR A 160 -2.49 4.08 9.45
C TYR A 160 -2.92 3.74 10.88
N PHE A 161 -3.54 2.58 11.11
CA PHE A 161 -3.89 2.14 12.46
C PHE A 161 -2.64 1.94 13.32
N LYS A 162 -1.59 1.31 12.76
CA LYS A 162 -0.30 1.13 13.42
C LYS A 162 0.31 2.47 13.85
N LEU A 163 0.24 3.50 13.01
CA LEU A 163 0.67 4.86 13.35
C LEU A 163 -0.06 5.43 14.56
N ILE A 164 -1.39 5.29 14.61
CA ILE A 164 -2.18 5.76 15.75
C ILE A 164 -1.72 5.09 17.03
N VAL A 165 -1.55 3.76 17.01
CA VAL A 165 -1.08 3.00 18.18
C VAL A 165 0.30 3.48 18.62
N MET A 166 1.24 3.64 17.68
CA MET A 166 2.60 4.11 17.99
C MET A 166 2.62 5.56 18.51
N ALA A 167 1.75 6.42 17.99
CA ALA A 167 1.59 7.80 18.48
C ALA A 167 1.09 7.81 19.93
N ILE A 168 0.10 6.97 20.26
CA ILE A 168 -0.40 6.81 21.64
C ILE A 168 0.71 6.33 22.56
N ILE A 169 1.44 5.28 22.19
CA ILE A 169 2.56 4.75 22.99
C ILE A 169 3.62 5.82 23.22
N THR A 170 4.02 6.54 22.17
CA THR A 170 5.06 7.58 22.26
C THR A 170 4.60 8.75 23.12
N PHE A 171 3.32 9.13 23.04
CA PHE A 171 2.71 10.14 23.90
C PHE A 171 2.71 9.71 25.37
N LEU A 172 2.40 8.44 25.68
CA LEU A 172 2.47 7.93 27.05
C LEU A 172 3.90 7.96 27.61
N ILE A 173 4.90 7.58 26.80
CA ILE A 173 6.32 7.67 27.17
C ILE A 173 6.71 9.14 27.44
N PHE A 174 6.24 10.06 26.60
CA PHE A 174 6.50 11.49 26.77
C PHE A 174 5.89 12.03 28.09
N LEU A 175 4.63 11.69 28.38
CA LEU A 175 3.99 12.05 29.65
C LEU A 175 4.72 11.45 30.86
N PHE A 176 5.18 10.21 30.75
CA PHE A 176 6.01 9.58 31.77
C PHE A 176 7.31 10.35 31.99
N GLY A 177 7.99 10.75 30.91
CA GLY A 177 9.19 11.60 30.96
C GLY A 177 8.93 12.93 31.68
N ILE A 178 7.82 13.63 31.40
CA ILE A 178 7.44 14.89 32.06
C ILE A 178 7.27 14.65 33.55
N LYS A 179 6.44 13.66 33.92
CA LYS A 179 6.14 13.35 35.32
C LYS A 179 7.40 12.96 36.09
N PHE A 180 8.27 12.16 35.48
CA PHE A 180 9.53 11.73 36.09
C PHE A 180 10.51 12.88 36.27
N THR A 181 10.65 13.75 35.27
CA THR A 181 11.50 14.95 35.31
C THR A 181 11.04 15.91 36.41
N ASN A 182 9.74 16.26 36.43
CA ASN A 182 9.17 17.17 37.42
C ASN A 182 9.28 16.60 38.84
N LYS A 183 8.99 15.31 39.03
CA LYS A 183 9.12 14.66 40.34
C LYS A 183 10.58 14.70 40.81
N SER A 184 11.54 14.38 39.94
CA SER A 184 12.96 14.37 40.28
C SER A 184 13.49 15.77 40.61
N TYR A 185 13.00 16.79 39.88
CA TYR A 185 13.33 18.18 40.17
C TYR A 185 12.77 18.62 41.54
N ASN A 186 11.52 18.28 41.85
CA ASN A 186 10.92 18.61 43.14
C ASN A 186 11.65 17.91 44.29
N GLU A 187 11.97 16.62 44.14
CA GLU A 187 12.78 15.89 45.13
C GLU A 187 14.16 16.56 45.32
N TRP A 188 14.83 16.92 44.24
CA TRP A 188 16.10 17.64 44.33
C TRP A 188 15.96 18.98 45.07
N TYR A 189 14.95 19.77 44.73
CA TYR A 189 14.72 21.07 45.33
C TYR A 189 14.42 20.96 46.83
N GLU A 190 13.52 20.05 47.22
CA GLU A 190 13.11 19.88 48.61
C GLU A 190 14.21 19.29 49.50
N PHE A 191 14.95 18.30 49.02
CA PHE A 191 15.92 17.56 49.84
C PHE A 191 17.36 18.07 49.73
N VAL A 192 17.69 18.82 48.68
CA VAL A 192 19.06 19.30 48.44
C VAL A 192 19.12 20.82 48.46
N GLN A 193 18.41 21.48 47.56
CA GLN A 193 18.54 22.93 47.38
C GLN A 193 18.03 23.71 48.59
N LYS A 194 16.82 23.40 49.07
CA LYS A 194 16.20 24.13 50.19
C LYS A 194 17.03 24.03 51.50
N PRO A 195 17.50 22.86 51.94
CA PRO A 195 18.39 22.77 53.11
C PRO A 195 19.72 23.51 52.93
N LEU A 196 20.29 23.52 51.72
CA LEU A 196 21.51 24.28 51.41
C LEU A 196 21.26 25.79 51.51
N ASP A 197 20.15 26.28 50.98
CA ASP A 197 19.76 27.70 51.02
C ASP A 197 19.49 28.16 52.45
N GLU A 198 18.79 27.36 53.26
CA GLU A 198 18.57 27.64 54.69
C GLU A 198 19.90 27.72 55.46
N LYS A 199 20.82 26.79 55.19
CA LYS A 199 22.14 26.79 55.82
C LYS A 199 22.95 28.03 55.43
N LEU A 200 23.00 28.36 54.14
CA LEU A 200 23.70 29.53 53.63
C LEU A 200 23.18 30.82 54.27
N LYS A 201 21.85 30.92 54.44
CA LYS A 201 21.21 32.06 55.11
C LYS A 201 21.67 32.20 56.55
N LEU A 202 21.70 31.10 57.32
CA LEU A 202 22.18 31.10 58.71
C LEU A 202 23.67 31.47 58.81
N GLU A 203 24.50 31.00 57.89
CA GLU A 203 25.94 31.36 57.83
C GLU A 203 26.13 32.86 57.53
N LEU A 204 25.34 33.41 56.61
CA LEU A 204 25.35 34.85 56.30
C LEU A 204 24.88 35.71 57.49
N GLU A 205 23.88 35.26 58.24
CA GLU A 205 23.41 35.95 59.45
C GLU A 205 24.50 35.99 60.53
N LYS A 206 25.21 34.88 60.76
CA LYS A 206 26.36 34.81 61.70
C LYS A 206 27.50 35.74 61.30
N LEU A 207 27.90 35.72 60.02
CA LEU A 207 28.97 36.58 59.53
C LEU A 207 28.62 38.07 59.67
N LYS A 208 27.34 38.43 59.52
CA LYS A 208 26.87 39.80 59.75
C LYS A 208 26.89 40.18 61.23
N SER A 209 26.50 39.28 62.15
CA SER A 209 26.57 39.57 63.58
C SER A 209 28.02 39.73 64.05
N GLU A 210 28.92 38.84 63.65
CA GLU A 210 30.36 38.92 64.00
C GLU A 210 30.99 40.21 63.48
N LYS A 211 30.63 40.64 62.27
CA LYS A 211 31.11 41.92 61.71
C LYS A 211 30.60 43.15 62.49
N ASN A 212 29.41 43.07 63.08
CA ASN A 212 28.85 44.16 63.88
C ASN A 212 29.42 44.21 65.31
N GLU A 213 29.97 43.11 65.82
CA GLU A 213 30.65 43.08 67.13
C GLU A 213 32.09 43.63 67.08
N ILE A 214 32.68 43.71 65.88
CA ILE A 214 34.05 44.19 65.65
C ILE A 214 34.11 45.71 65.36
N ASN A 215 32.98 46.34 65.05
CA ASN A 215 32.86 47.79 64.82
C ASN A 215 32.23 48.51 66.01
#